data_AF-G9K5W9-F1
#
_entry.id   AF-G9K5W9-F1
#
_cell.length_a   1.000
_cell.length_b   1.000
_cell.length_c   1.000
_cell.angle_alpha   90.00
_cell.angle_beta   90.00
_cell.angle_gamma   90.00
#
_symmetry.space_group_name_H-M   'P 1'
#
loop_
_entity.id
_entity.type
_entity.pdbx_description
1 polymer ?
#
loop_
_entity_poly.entity_id
_entity_poly.type
_entity_poly.pdbx_seq_one_letter_code
_entity_poly.pdbx_strand_id
1 'polypeptide(L)'
;KEEAYFESTSGVSASFGEMLLLVAMYFHSNQLSAIIDLVCSTLGMKIVIKPSSLSRMKTIFTQEIFTEQVVTAHAVRVPVTSNLSANITGFLPIHCIYQLLRSRSFTKHKVSIKDWIYRQLCETSTPLHPQLLPLIDVYINSILTPASKSNPEATNQPVTEQEILSIFQGVIGADSIRLNQRFSITAQLLVLYYVLSYEEALLANTKTLAAMQRKPKSYSSSLMDQIPIKFLIRQAQGLQQELGGLHSALLRLLATNYPHLCIVDDWICEEEITGTDALLRRMLLTNNAKNHSPKQLQEAFSAVPVSHTQVMPILEHLTLLSASELIPYAEVLTSNMNQLLNSGVPRRILQTVNKLWMVLNTVMPRRLWVMTVNALQPSIKFVRQQKYTQNDLMIDPLIVLRCDQRVHRCPPLMDITLHMLNGYLLASKAYLSAHLKETAEQDRPSQNNTIGLVGQTDGPEVTREELKNALLA
;
A
#
# COMPACT_ATOMS: atom_id res chain seq x y z
N LYS A 1 0.78 -5.02 39.06
CA LYS A 1 -0.53 -5.41 39.67
C LYS A 1 -1.30 -4.19 40.20
N GLU A 2 -0.63 -3.12 40.65
CA GLU A 2 -1.27 -1.84 41.02
C GLU A 2 -1.27 -0.76 39.92
N GLU A 3 -0.63 -1.00 38.79
CA GLU A 3 -0.51 0.00 37.70
C GLU A 3 -1.86 0.40 37.10
N ALA A 4 -2.75 -0.58 36.89
CA ALA A 4 -4.11 -0.34 36.38
C ALA A 4 -4.98 0.46 37.38
N TYR A 5 -4.64 0.42 38.67
CA TYR A 5 -5.34 1.19 39.71
C TYR A 5 -4.91 2.67 39.65
N PHE A 6 -3.60 2.94 39.56
CA PHE A 6 -3.07 4.31 39.48
C PHE A 6 -3.35 5.04 38.16
N GLU A 7 -3.49 4.32 37.06
CA GLU A 7 -3.86 4.87 35.75
C GLU A 7 -5.31 5.42 35.75
N SER A 8 -6.20 4.76 36.48
CA SER A 8 -7.61 5.18 36.60
C SER A 8 -7.83 6.39 37.51
N THR A 9 -6.92 6.66 38.45
CA THR A 9 -7.09 7.70 39.48
C THR A 9 -6.34 9.00 39.20
N SER A 10 -5.26 8.97 38.41
CA SER A 10 -4.29 10.08 38.41
C SER A 10 -4.30 10.96 37.16
N GLY A 11 -4.89 10.55 36.03
CA GLY A 11 -4.98 11.37 34.81
C GLY A 11 -3.65 11.87 34.24
N VAL A 12 -2.51 11.32 34.69
CA VAL A 12 -1.16 11.64 34.20
C VAL A 12 -0.86 10.70 33.03
N SER A 13 -0.44 11.27 31.91
CA SER A 13 -0.22 10.59 30.62
C SER A 13 0.99 9.64 30.57
N ALA A 14 1.67 9.40 31.70
CA ALA A 14 2.73 8.41 31.83
C ALA A 14 2.73 7.84 33.27
N SER A 15 2.35 6.57 33.42
CA SER A 15 2.38 5.85 34.68
C SER A 15 3.82 5.54 35.13
N PHE A 16 4.08 5.52 36.44
CA PHE A 16 5.37 5.10 37.00
C PHE A 16 5.79 3.69 36.52
N GLY A 17 4.82 2.80 36.29
CA GLY A 17 5.06 1.46 35.74
C GLY A 17 5.59 1.52 34.30
N GLU A 18 5.07 2.44 33.49
CA GLU A 18 5.52 2.63 32.11
C GLU A 18 6.95 3.16 32.07
N MET A 19 7.31 4.08 32.97
CA MET A 19 8.67 4.60 33.08
C MET A 19 9.66 3.52 33.54
N LEU A 20 9.29 2.68 34.51
CA LEU A 20 10.10 1.54 34.96
C LEU A 20 10.29 0.49 33.85
N LEU A 21 9.25 0.19 33.09
CA LEU A 21 9.31 -0.70 31.92
C LEU A 21 10.19 -0.12 30.82
N LEU A 22 10.10 1.19 30.59
CA LEU A 22 10.91 1.90 29.61
C LEU A 22 12.40 1.85 29.98
N VAL A 23 12.74 2.07 31.25
CA VAL A 23 14.10 1.89 31.79
C VAL A 23 14.58 0.44 31.64
N ALA A 24 13.73 -0.55 31.96
CA ALA A 24 14.05 -1.96 31.79
C ALA A 24 14.33 -2.29 30.30
N MET A 25 13.51 -1.76 29.39
CA MET A 25 13.73 -1.90 27.94
C MET A 25 15.04 -1.24 27.48
N TYR A 26 15.43 -0.08 28.04
CA TYR A 26 16.74 0.53 27.74
C TYR A 26 17.92 -0.26 28.27
N PHE A 27 17.78 -0.89 29.44
CA PHE A 27 18.79 -1.78 29.96
C PHE A 27 18.97 -3.01 29.06
N HIS A 28 17.88 -3.61 28.58
CA HIS A 28 17.94 -4.71 27.60
C HIS A 28 18.47 -4.28 26.23
N SER A 29 18.25 -3.02 25.82
CA SER A 29 18.75 -2.49 24.54
C SER A 29 20.19 -1.96 24.58
N ASN A 30 20.87 -2.02 25.73
CA ASN A 30 22.20 -1.43 25.96
C ASN A 30 22.27 0.09 25.74
N GLN A 31 21.15 0.81 25.81
CA GLN A 31 21.12 2.26 25.61
C GLN A 31 21.27 3.00 26.93
N LEU A 32 22.47 2.96 27.51
CA LEU A 32 22.73 3.54 28.83
C LEU A 32 22.61 5.07 28.86
N SER A 33 22.90 5.76 27.75
CA SER A 33 22.70 7.22 27.63
C SER A 33 21.23 7.61 27.74
N ALA A 34 20.34 6.82 27.14
CA ALA A 34 18.89 7.03 27.21
C ALA A 34 18.36 7.02 28.64
N ILE A 35 18.92 6.12 29.46
CA ILE A 35 18.57 5.99 30.88
C ILE A 35 19.04 7.22 31.64
N ILE A 36 20.27 7.69 31.36
CA ILE A 36 20.80 8.91 31.98
C ILE A 36 19.91 10.11 31.62
N ASP A 37 19.57 10.27 30.34
CA ASP A 37 18.73 11.38 29.86
C ASP A 37 17.32 11.33 30.46
N LEU A 38 16.70 10.15 30.50
CA LEU A 38 15.37 9.95 31.10
C LEU A 38 15.37 10.29 32.60
N VAL A 39 16.36 9.78 33.34
CA VAL A 39 16.52 10.03 34.78
C VAL A 39 16.81 11.52 35.03
N CYS A 40 17.68 12.14 34.24
CA CYS A 40 17.98 13.57 34.35
C CYS A 40 16.76 14.45 34.03
N SER A 41 15.97 14.06 33.02
CA SER A 41 14.74 14.77 32.63
C SER A 41 13.64 14.62 33.67
N THR A 42 13.52 13.46 34.30
CA THR A 42 12.49 13.19 35.31
C THR A 42 12.83 13.88 36.64
N LEU A 43 14.11 13.92 37.00
CA LEU A 43 14.59 14.60 38.20
C LEU A 43 14.75 16.12 38.02
N GLY A 44 14.71 16.63 36.79
CA GLY A 44 14.99 18.03 36.48
C GLY A 44 16.44 18.46 36.77
N MET A 45 17.37 17.50 36.84
CA MET A 45 18.77 17.72 37.23
C MET A 45 19.71 16.99 36.28
N LYS A 46 20.78 17.67 35.84
CA LYS A 46 21.86 17.01 35.08
C LYS A 46 22.83 16.31 36.05
N ILE A 47 22.77 14.99 36.09
CA ILE A 47 23.61 14.16 36.97
C ILE A 47 24.53 13.31 36.10
N VAL A 48 25.84 13.32 36.38
CA VAL A 48 26.80 12.45 35.68
C VAL A 48 26.86 11.10 36.39
N ILE A 49 26.30 10.06 35.77
CA ILE A 49 26.30 8.70 36.30
C ILE A 49 27.52 7.94 35.77
N LYS A 50 28.32 7.33 36.66
CA LYS A 50 29.48 6.52 36.25
C LYS A 50 29.02 5.28 35.46
N PRO A 51 29.61 4.99 34.28
CA PRO A 51 29.22 3.84 33.44
C PRO A 51 29.32 2.48 34.15
N SER A 52 30.31 2.32 35.05
CA SER A 52 30.53 1.09 35.82
C SER A 52 29.47 0.82 36.89
N SER A 53 28.84 1.85 37.45
CA SER A 53 27.71 1.69 38.37
C SER A 53 26.44 1.32 37.59
N LEU A 54 26.30 1.90 36.40
CA LEU A 54 25.15 1.69 35.52
C LEU A 54 25.14 0.27 34.94
N SER A 55 26.32 -0.31 34.64
CA SER A 55 26.43 -1.71 34.22
C SER A 55 26.02 -2.71 35.31
N ARG A 56 26.33 -2.45 36.57
CA ARG A 56 25.89 -3.30 37.69
C ARG A 56 24.37 -3.21 37.89
N MET A 57 23.81 -2.01 37.80
CA MET A 57 22.37 -1.79 37.86
C MET A 57 21.64 -2.47 36.70
N LYS A 58 22.22 -2.42 35.49
CA LYS A 58 21.71 -3.16 34.32
C LYS A 58 21.63 -4.66 34.60
N THR A 59 22.66 -5.27 35.17
CA THR A 59 22.65 -6.70 35.48
C THR A 59 21.50 -7.05 36.42
N ILE A 60 21.32 -6.30 37.50
CA ILE A 60 20.23 -6.50 38.46
C ILE A 60 18.87 -6.33 37.76
N PHE A 61 18.68 -5.26 36.99
CA PHE A 61 17.42 -5.00 36.29
C PHE A 61 17.08 -6.05 35.23
N THR A 62 18.06 -6.50 34.46
CA THR A 62 17.83 -7.43 33.34
C THR A 62 17.76 -8.89 33.75
N GLN A 63 18.41 -9.28 34.85
CA GLN A 63 18.50 -10.67 35.29
C GLN A 63 17.60 -10.99 36.49
N GLU A 64 17.39 -10.04 37.41
CA GLU A 64 16.68 -10.30 38.67
C GLU A 64 15.28 -9.68 38.73
N ILE A 65 15.11 -8.46 38.21
CA ILE A 65 13.85 -7.69 38.40
C ILE A 65 12.93 -7.83 37.18
N PHE A 66 13.41 -7.46 35.99
CA PHE A 66 12.66 -7.42 34.75
C PHE A 66 13.36 -8.26 33.69
N THR A 67 13.18 -9.58 33.76
CA THR A 67 13.73 -10.51 32.77
C THR A 67 13.19 -10.23 31.36
N GLU A 68 13.93 -10.66 30.32
CA GLU A 68 13.55 -10.48 28.92
C GLU A 68 12.11 -10.97 28.64
N GLN A 69 11.71 -12.09 29.26
CA GLN A 69 10.36 -12.64 29.15
C GLN A 69 9.28 -11.69 29.71
N VAL A 70 9.49 -11.13 30.91
CA VAL A 70 8.54 -10.22 31.56
C VAL A 70 8.39 -8.94 30.76
N VAL A 71 9.52 -8.38 30.30
CA VAL A 71 9.56 -7.16 29.48
C VAL A 71 8.85 -7.38 28.15
N THR A 72 9.11 -8.49 27.47
CA THR A 72 8.46 -8.83 26.20
C THR A 72 6.94 -8.97 26.37
N ALA A 73 6.47 -9.60 27.44
CA ALA A 73 5.04 -9.75 27.73
C ALA A 73 4.35 -8.43 28.12
N HIS A 74 5.08 -7.46 28.68
CA HIS A 74 4.54 -6.13 28.99
C HIS A 74 4.57 -5.20 27.79
N ALA A 75 5.52 -5.36 26.87
CA ALA A 75 5.70 -4.50 25.70
C ALA A 75 4.42 -4.39 24.82
N VAL A 76 3.61 -5.45 24.72
CA VAL A 76 2.33 -5.44 23.97
C VAL A 76 1.26 -4.57 24.65
N ARG A 77 1.34 -4.41 25.97
CA ARG A 77 0.38 -3.65 26.78
C ARG A 77 0.71 -2.16 26.86
N VAL A 78 1.93 -1.77 26.52
CA VAL A 78 2.33 -0.36 26.45
C VAL A 78 1.44 0.36 25.43
N PRO A 79 0.82 1.50 25.77
CA PRO A 79 0.01 2.25 24.82
C PRO A 79 0.86 2.72 23.64
N VAL A 80 0.22 2.84 22.48
CA VAL A 80 0.87 3.43 21.31
C VAL A 80 1.02 4.93 21.52
N THR A 81 2.07 5.52 20.94
CA THR A 81 2.25 6.97 20.97
C THR A 81 1.29 7.62 19.99
N SER A 82 0.32 8.37 20.49
CA SER A 82 -0.61 9.17 19.68
C SER A 82 0.11 10.29 18.92
N ASN A 83 -0.28 10.52 17.66
CA ASN A 83 0.32 11.49 16.76
C ASN A 83 1.85 11.41 16.69
N LEU A 84 2.39 10.19 16.60
CA LEU A 84 3.83 9.97 16.53
C LEU A 84 4.43 10.68 15.31
N SER A 85 5.35 11.61 15.57
CA SER A 85 6.08 12.37 14.56
C SER A 85 7.55 12.53 14.96
N ALA A 86 8.40 12.95 14.02
CA ALA A 86 9.82 13.23 14.27
C ALA A 86 10.06 14.40 15.24
N ASN A 87 9.04 15.21 15.53
CA ASN A 87 9.12 16.32 16.47
C ASN A 87 9.03 15.86 17.93
N ILE A 88 8.52 14.64 18.18
CA ILE A 88 8.44 14.09 19.53
C ILE A 88 9.85 13.66 19.94
N THR A 89 10.39 14.35 20.94
CA THR A 89 11.72 14.06 21.48
C THR A 89 11.64 13.07 22.64
N GLY A 90 12.78 12.44 22.93
CA GLY A 90 12.88 11.41 23.95
C GLY A 90 12.79 10.02 23.36
N PHE A 91 13.00 9.04 24.23
CA PHE A 91 12.96 7.64 23.83
C PHE A 91 11.53 7.11 24.00
N LEU A 92 10.92 6.83 22.86
CA LEU A 92 9.53 6.41 22.71
C LEU A 92 9.41 4.88 22.67
N PRO A 93 8.22 4.32 22.99
CA PRO A 93 7.93 2.88 22.91
C PRO A 93 8.39 2.24 21.58
N ILE A 94 8.31 2.97 20.48
CA ILE A 94 8.74 2.52 19.15
C ILE A 94 10.19 2.01 19.11
N HIS A 95 11.12 2.65 19.81
CA HIS A 95 12.54 2.25 19.82
C HIS A 95 12.73 0.94 20.56
N CYS A 96 11.98 0.75 21.65
CA CYS A 96 12.03 -0.46 22.44
C CYS A 96 11.41 -1.63 21.69
N ILE A 97 10.24 -1.44 21.07
CA ILE A 97 9.60 -2.46 20.24
C ILE A 97 10.49 -2.84 19.06
N TYR A 98 11.12 -1.87 18.39
CA TYR A 98 12.10 -2.13 17.35
C TYR A 98 13.24 -3.00 17.85
N GLN A 99 13.82 -2.69 19.01
CA GLN A 99 14.92 -3.46 19.55
C GLN A 99 14.50 -4.88 19.93
N LEU A 100 13.34 -5.05 20.59
CA LEU A 100 12.80 -6.36 20.98
C LEU A 100 12.47 -7.25 19.77
N LEU A 101 11.99 -6.64 18.68
CA LEU A 101 11.81 -7.33 17.40
C LEU A 101 13.15 -7.73 16.79
N ARG A 102 14.14 -6.83 16.83
CA ARG A 102 15.50 -7.08 16.32
C ARG A 102 16.22 -8.19 17.09
N SER A 103 16.05 -8.27 18.41
CA SER A 103 16.59 -9.35 19.26
C SER A 103 15.78 -10.65 19.22
N ARG A 104 14.68 -10.68 18.42
CA ARG A 104 13.75 -11.82 18.28
C ARG A 104 13.05 -12.22 19.59
N SER A 105 12.96 -11.31 20.57
CA SER A 105 12.42 -11.60 21.90
C SER A 105 10.95 -12.00 21.86
N PHE A 106 10.14 -11.34 21.02
CA PHE A 106 8.73 -11.69 20.78
C PHE A 106 8.55 -13.12 20.28
N THR A 107 9.40 -13.57 19.36
CA THR A 107 9.35 -14.93 18.84
C THR A 107 9.80 -15.94 19.89
N LYS A 108 10.91 -15.67 20.59
CA LYS A 108 11.45 -16.54 21.66
C LYS A 108 10.41 -16.80 22.77
N HIS A 109 9.66 -15.76 23.16
CA HIS A 109 8.69 -15.84 24.25
C HIS A 109 7.25 -16.04 23.79
N LYS A 110 7.00 -16.29 22.49
CA LYS A 110 5.67 -16.52 21.91
C LYS A 110 4.65 -15.41 22.22
N VAL A 111 5.09 -14.16 22.15
CA VAL A 111 4.25 -12.97 22.31
C VAL A 111 3.99 -12.31 20.95
N SER A 112 2.72 -12.17 20.54
CA SER A 112 2.33 -11.48 19.30
C SER A 112 2.30 -9.96 19.50
N ILE A 113 2.95 -9.21 18.62
CA ILE A 113 3.00 -7.72 18.66
C ILE A 113 2.18 -7.05 17.54
N LYS A 114 1.51 -7.84 16.69
CA LYS A 114 0.75 -7.37 15.50
C LYS A 114 -0.13 -6.17 15.80
N ASP A 115 -0.99 -6.29 16.81
CA ASP A 115 -2.02 -5.28 17.08
C ASP A 115 -1.44 -3.98 17.64
N TRP A 116 -0.27 -4.05 18.28
CA TRP A 116 0.46 -2.86 18.70
C TRP A 116 1.06 -2.14 17.49
N ILE A 117 1.71 -2.86 16.57
CA ILE A 117 2.28 -2.30 15.34
C ILE A 117 1.18 -1.64 14.51
N TYR A 118 0.07 -2.36 14.26
CA TYR A 118 -1.05 -1.84 13.49
C TYR A 118 -1.61 -0.53 14.09
N ARG A 119 -1.89 -0.53 15.40
CA ARG A 119 -2.36 0.69 16.09
C ARG A 119 -1.34 1.82 16.03
N GLN A 120 -0.05 1.51 16.19
CA GLN A 120 0.99 2.54 16.16
C GLN A 120 1.10 3.17 14.78
N LEU A 121 1.00 2.40 13.69
CA LEU A 121 1.00 2.93 12.33
C LEU A 121 -0.20 3.86 12.07
N CYS A 122 -1.37 3.51 12.62
CA CYS A 122 -2.59 4.33 12.52
C CYS A 122 -2.46 5.68 13.24
N GLU A 123 -1.72 5.73 14.35
CA GLU A 123 -1.50 6.90 15.19
C GLU A 123 -0.26 7.73 14.81
N THR A 124 0.26 7.55 13.58
CA THR A 124 1.40 8.35 13.08
C THR A 124 0.94 9.60 12.34
N SER A 125 1.74 10.66 12.46
CA SER A 125 1.55 11.95 11.80
C SER A 125 2.84 12.43 11.13
N THR A 126 2.74 13.49 10.32
CA THR A 126 3.93 14.17 9.77
C THR A 126 4.49 15.19 10.76
N PRO A 127 5.82 15.47 10.74
CA PRO A 127 6.86 14.82 9.95
C PRO A 127 7.14 13.37 10.41
N LEU A 128 7.53 12.49 9.49
CA LEU A 128 7.63 11.06 9.73
C LEU A 128 8.79 10.70 10.67
N HIS A 129 8.48 9.93 11.72
CA HIS A 129 9.50 9.46 12.67
C HIS A 129 10.49 8.47 12.01
N PRO A 130 11.82 8.65 12.14
CA PRO A 130 12.83 7.90 11.37
C PRO A 130 12.87 6.40 11.70
N GLN A 131 12.38 5.99 12.87
CA GLN A 131 12.36 4.59 13.30
C GLN A 131 11.22 3.76 12.66
N LEU A 132 10.27 4.39 11.97
CA LEU A 132 9.08 3.69 11.44
C LEU A 132 9.41 2.70 10.32
N LEU A 133 10.21 3.07 9.33
CA LEU A 133 10.56 2.15 8.23
C LEU A 133 11.37 0.96 8.73
N PRO A 134 12.45 1.14 9.52
CA PRO A 134 13.19 0.01 10.06
C PRO A 134 12.35 -0.88 10.98
N LEU A 135 11.37 -0.32 11.70
CA LEU A 135 10.44 -1.09 12.50
C LEU A 135 9.57 -2.01 11.63
N ILE A 136 9.00 -1.47 10.55
CA ILE A 136 8.20 -2.23 9.59
C ILE A 136 9.05 -3.36 8.97
N ASP A 137 10.28 -3.06 8.55
CA ASP A 137 11.16 -4.04 7.92
C ASP A 137 11.52 -5.19 8.86
N VAL A 138 11.86 -4.90 10.12
CA VAL A 138 12.16 -5.93 11.12
C VAL A 138 10.90 -6.71 11.50
N TYR A 139 9.72 -6.07 11.52
CA TYR A 139 8.46 -6.76 11.73
C TYR A 139 8.14 -7.76 10.60
N ILE A 140 8.29 -7.36 9.34
CA ILE A 140 8.13 -8.25 8.17
C ILE A 140 9.10 -9.45 8.28
N ASN A 141 10.37 -9.19 8.56
CA ASN A 141 11.37 -10.24 8.79
C ASN A 141 11.04 -11.14 9.99
N SER A 142 10.31 -10.62 10.98
CA SER A 142 9.82 -11.42 12.11
C SER A 142 8.69 -12.37 11.75
N ILE A 143 7.92 -12.07 10.71
CA ILE A 143 6.85 -12.94 10.21
C ILE A 143 7.45 -14.06 9.35
N LEU A 144 8.40 -13.72 8.48
CA LEU A 144 8.93 -14.64 7.47
C LEU A 144 10.05 -15.55 8.00
N THR A 145 10.93 -15.05 8.87
CA THR A 145 12.06 -15.84 9.39
C THR A 145 11.74 -16.47 10.74
N PRO A 146 11.82 -17.81 10.91
CA PRO A 146 11.62 -18.44 12.22
C PRO A 146 12.78 -18.13 13.17
N ALA A 147 12.51 -18.14 14.47
CA ALA A 147 13.54 -17.89 15.49
C ALA A 147 14.50 -19.07 15.69
N SER A 148 14.09 -20.30 15.38
CA SER A 148 14.91 -21.50 15.49
C SER A 148 14.39 -22.64 14.61
N LYS A 149 15.28 -23.53 14.17
CA LYS A 149 14.92 -24.79 13.47
C LYS A 149 14.02 -25.71 14.32
N SER A 150 14.07 -25.57 15.65
CA SER A 150 13.33 -26.40 16.61
C SER A 150 11.91 -25.92 16.92
N ASN A 151 11.58 -24.65 16.67
CA ASN A 151 10.24 -24.08 16.83
C ASN A 151 9.86 -23.38 15.54
N PRO A 152 9.25 -24.10 14.58
CA PRO A 152 8.90 -23.53 13.31
C PRO A 152 7.86 -22.42 13.45
N GLU A 153 6.96 -22.46 14.43
CA GLU A 153 5.82 -21.53 14.52
C GLU A 153 6.21 -20.05 14.53
N ALA A 154 5.60 -19.27 13.63
CA ALA A 154 5.74 -17.82 13.60
C ALA A 154 4.74 -17.26 14.60
N THR A 155 5.26 -16.66 15.66
CA THR A 155 4.45 -15.98 16.67
C THR A 155 3.71 -14.77 16.10
N ASN A 156 4.37 -14.02 15.21
CA ASN A 156 3.82 -12.82 14.59
C ASN A 156 3.11 -13.19 13.28
N GLN A 157 1.95 -12.58 13.07
CA GLN A 157 1.11 -12.81 11.91
C GLN A 157 1.06 -11.55 11.03
N PRO A 158 0.89 -11.69 9.70
CA PRO A 158 0.61 -10.55 8.85
C PRO A 158 -0.63 -9.77 9.31
N VAL A 159 -0.66 -8.48 9.00
CA VAL A 159 -1.89 -7.68 9.17
C VAL A 159 -2.96 -8.26 8.26
N THR A 160 -4.19 -8.36 8.75
CA THR A 160 -5.27 -9.00 7.98
C THR A 160 -5.74 -8.08 6.84
N GLU A 161 -6.28 -8.68 5.77
CA GLU A 161 -6.81 -7.89 4.64
C GLU A 161 -7.92 -6.92 5.07
N GLN A 162 -8.76 -7.32 6.02
CA GLN A 162 -9.85 -6.49 6.53
C GLN A 162 -9.32 -5.26 7.28
N GLU A 163 -8.27 -5.42 8.08
CA GLU A 163 -7.59 -4.32 8.75
C GLU A 163 -6.98 -3.36 7.72
N ILE A 164 -6.29 -3.88 6.71
CA ILE A 164 -5.70 -3.08 5.63
C ILE A 164 -6.80 -2.30 4.89
N LEU A 165 -7.89 -2.95 4.48
CA LEU A 165 -9.00 -2.29 3.78
C LEU A 165 -9.66 -1.21 4.62
N SER A 166 -9.80 -1.42 5.94
CA SER A 166 -10.41 -0.44 6.84
C SER A 166 -9.70 0.92 6.83
N ILE A 167 -8.40 0.94 6.51
CA ILE A 167 -7.60 2.16 6.40
C ILE A 167 -7.92 2.93 5.10
N PHE A 168 -8.26 2.21 4.02
CA PHE A 168 -8.48 2.79 2.70
C PHE A 168 -9.96 3.04 2.37
N GLN A 169 -10.91 2.62 3.21
CA GLN A 169 -12.36 2.78 2.97
C GLN A 169 -12.78 4.23 2.66
N GLY A 170 -12.09 5.23 3.22
CA GLY A 170 -12.34 6.66 2.94
C GLY A 170 -11.78 7.19 1.62
N VAL A 171 -10.98 6.40 0.89
CA VAL A 171 -10.38 6.77 -0.41
C VAL A 171 -11.11 6.10 -1.58
N ILE A 172 -11.76 4.96 -1.33
CA ILE A 172 -12.31 4.06 -2.35
C ILE A 172 -13.83 4.24 -2.54
N GLY A 173 -14.52 4.79 -1.54
CA GLY A 173 -15.99 4.86 -1.46
C GLY A 173 -16.65 5.96 -2.30
N ALA A 174 -17.58 5.53 -3.15
CA ALA A 174 -18.52 6.36 -3.92
C ALA A 174 -19.67 6.94 -3.08
N ASP A 175 -19.65 6.79 -1.75
CA ASP A 175 -20.63 7.40 -0.86
C ASP A 175 -20.22 8.84 -0.57
N SER A 176 -20.87 9.72 -1.32
CA SER A 176 -21.09 11.11 -1.00
C SER A 176 -21.26 11.30 0.51
N ILE A 177 -20.25 11.82 1.16
CA ILE A 177 -20.26 12.96 2.09
C ILE A 177 -18.81 13.06 2.62
N ARG A 178 -18.30 14.29 2.70
CA ARG A 178 -16.98 14.67 3.26
C ARG A 178 -16.84 14.38 4.76
N LEU A 179 -17.29 13.23 5.26
CA LEU A 179 -17.27 12.86 6.67
C LEU A 179 -16.46 11.59 6.89
N ASN A 180 -15.29 11.81 7.49
CA ASN A 180 -14.43 10.86 8.19
C ASN A 180 -13.50 9.97 7.35
N GLN A 181 -12.48 10.58 6.73
CA GLN A 181 -11.18 9.90 6.65
C GLN A 181 -10.73 9.61 8.08
N ARG A 182 -11.03 8.40 8.56
CA ARG A 182 -10.69 7.95 9.92
C ARG A 182 -9.19 7.88 10.15
N PHE A 183 -8.42 7.68 9.08
CA PHE A 183 -6.97 7.50 9.12
C PHE A 183 -6.26 8.54 8.26
N SER A 184 -5.15 9.05 8.77
CA SER A 184 -4.31 10.05 8.10
C SER A 184 -3.68 9.50 6.82
N ILE A 185 -3.26 10.40 5.92
CA ILE A 185 -2.50 10.02 4.73
C ILE A 185 -1.19 9.31 5.09
N THR A 186 -0.54 9.70 6.19
CA THR A 186 0.68 9.08 6.71
C THR A 186 0.46 7.61 7.07
N ALA A 187 -0.64 7.31 7.77
CA ALA A 187 -1.01 5.94 8.10
C ALA A 187 -1.27 5.11 6.84
N GLN A 188 -2.01 5.67 5.86
CA GLN A 188 -2.28 5.02 4.57
C GLN A 188 -0.97 4.70 3.81
N LEU A 189 -0.01 5.62 3.81
CA LEU A 189 1.29 5.44 3.16
C LEU A 189 2.17 4.40 3.86
N LEU A 190 2.17 4.37 5.20
CA LEU A 190 2.92 3.38 5.97
C LEU A 190 2.36 1.97 5.80
N VAL A 191 1.03 1.84 5.75
CA VAL A 191 0.40 0.54 5.48
C VAL A 191 0.63 0.12 4.04
N LEU A 192 0.59 1.03 3.07
CA LEU A 192 1.00 0.73 1.71
C LEU A 192 2.45 0.24 1.65
N TYR A 193 3.37 0.92 2.34
CA TYR A 193 4.77 0.51 2.43
C TYR A 193 4.91 -0.89 3.03
N TYR A 194 4.22 -1.16 4.14
CA TYR A 194 4.19 -2.49 4.75
C TYR A 194 3.71 -3.58 3.77
N VAL A 195 2.59 -3.34 3.05
CA VAL A 195 2.04 -4.31 2.10
C VAL A 195 3.02 -4.60 0.96
N LEU A 196 3.58 -3.54 0.34
CA LEU A 196 4.52 -3.68 -0.77
C LEU A 196 5.84 -4.34 -0.33
N SER A 197 6.37 -3.96 0.83
CA SER A 197 7.58 -4.57 1.39
C SER A 197 7.35 -6.02 1.81
N TYR A 198 6.14 -6.37 2.27
CA TYR A 198 5.79 -7.74 2.62
C TYR A 198 5.78 -8.64 1.38
N GLU A 199 5.16 -8.21 0.28
CA GLU A 199 5.17 -8.95 -1.00
C GLU A 199 6.59 -9.07 -1.57
N GLU A 200 7.40 -8.00 -1.54
CA GLU A 200 8.81 -8.06 -1.96
C GLU A 200 9.60 -9.08 -1.11
N ALA A 201 9.40 -9.07 0.21
CA ALA A 201 10.08 -9.98 1.12
C ALA A 201 9.61 -11.43 0.99
N LEU A 202 8.34 -11.67 0.64
CA LEU A 202 7.80 -13.00 0.34
C LEU A 202 8.50 -13.59 -0.89
N LEU A 203 8.54 -12.83 -1.99
CA LEU A 203 9.22 -13.21 -3.23
C LEU A 203 10.71 -13.45 -2.99
N ALA A 204 11.38 -12.60 -2.19
CA ALA A 204 12.80 -12.75 -1.88
C ALA A 204 13.12 -14.00 -1.02
N ASN A 205 12.23 -14.37 -0.09
CA ASN A 205 12.44 -15.47 0.85
C ASN A 205 11.78 -16.79 0.42
N THR A 206 11.28 -16.90 -0.81
CA THR A 206 10.55 -18.10 -1.28
C THR A 206 11.37 -19.39 -1.07
N LYS A 207 12.68 -19.35 -1.35
CA LYS A 207 13.65 -20.45 -1.11
C LYS A 207 13.67 -20.96 0.32
N THR A 208 13.80 -20.04 1.28
CA THR A 208 13.94 -20.39 2.70
C THR A 208 12.60 -20.86 3.28
N LEU A 209 11.50 -20.27 2.83
CA LEU A 209 10.14 -20.63 3.23
C LEU A 209 9.72 -22.01 2.69
N ALA A 210 10.04 -22.30 1.43
CA ALA A 210 9.78 -23.60 0.81
C ALA A 210 10.55 -24.73 1.51
N ALA A 211 11.83 -24.52 1.82
CA ALA A 211 12.64 -25.46 2.59
C ALA A 211 12.08 -25.73 4.01
N MET A 212 11.33 -24.78 4.55
CA MET A 212 10.69 -24.89 5.88
C MET A 212 9.25 -25.41 5.82
N GLN A 213 8.77 -25.82 4.64
CA GLN A 213 7.37 -26.18 4.38
C GLN A 213 6.35 -25.14 4.88
N ARG A 214 6.73 -23.87 4.84
CA ARG A 214 5.86 -22.76 5.22
C ARG A 214 5.42 -22.04 3.97
N LYS A 215 4.10 -21.98 3.78
CA LYS A 215 3.46 -21.13 2.77
C LYS A 215 2.82 -19.94 3.49
N PRO A 216 3.57 -18.88 3.84
CA PRO A 216 2.93 -17.64 4.23
C PRO A 216 1.99 -17.19 3.12
N LYS A 217 0.81 -16.68 3.51
CA LYS A 217 -0.22 -16.28 2.55
C LYS A 217 0.16 -14.92 1.96
N SER A 218 0.41 -14.87 0.65
CA SER A 218 0.43 -13.61 -0.10
C SER A 218 -0.96 -12.97 -0.06
N TYR A 219 -1.00 -11.65 -0.15
CA TYR A 219 -2.25 -10.91 -0.20
C TYR A 219 -3.01 -11.19 -1.49
N SER A 220 -4.34 -11.22 -1.40
CA SER A 220 -5.19 -11.47 -2.55
C SER A 220 -5.07 -10.36 -3.59
N SER A 221 -5.18 -10.72 -4.87
CA SER A 221 -5.24 -9.75 -5.97
C SER A 221 -6.42 -8.77 -5.82
N SER A 222 -7.51 -9.22 -5.18
CA SER A 222 -8.68 -8.42 -4.84
C SER A 222 -8.36 -7.30 -3.83
N LEU A 223 -7.51 -7.56 -2.84
CA LEU A 223 -7.02 -6.52 -1.93
C LEU A 223 -6.20 -5.48 -2.69
N MET A 224 -5.22 -5.94 -3.48
CA MET A 224 -4.32 -5.06 -4.21
C MET A 224 -5.02 -4.21 -5.27
N ASP A 225 -6.17 -4.64 -5.78
CA ASP A 225 -6.99 -3.87 -6.74
C ASP A 225 -7.79 -2.74 -6.05
N GLN A 226 -8.14 -2.92 -4.78
CA GLN A 226 -8.87 -1.91 -4.01
C GLN A 226 -7.96 -0.78 -3.53
N ILE A 227 -6.69 -1.06 -3.23
CA ILE A 227 -5.75 -0.06 -2.73
C ILE A 227 -5.39 0.94 -3.86
N PRO A 228 -5.65 2.25 -3.70
CA PRO A 228 -5.37 3.24 -4.74
C PRO A 228 -3.89 3.66 -4.72
N ILE A 229 -3.01 2.74 -5.12
CA ILE A 229 -1.55 2.89 -5.01
C ILE A 229 -1.07 4.19 -5.68
N LYS A 230 -1.47 4.44 -6.94
CA LYS A 230 -0.99 5.62 -7.70
C LYS A 230 -1.41 6.94 -7.03
N PHE A 231 -2.65 7.03 -6.55
CA PHE A 231 -3.13 8.18 -5.77
C PHE A 231 -2.26 8.43 -4.53
N LEU A 232 -1.97 7.39 -3.75
CA LEU A 232 -1.17 7.51 -2.52
C LEU A 232 0.25 7.99 -2.83
N ILE A 233 0.88 7.45 -3.87
CA ILE A 233 2.22 7.89 -4.29
C ILE A 233 2.22 9.37 -4.69
N ARG A 234 1.18 9.84 -5.40
CA ARG A 234 1.04 11.27 -5.74
C ARG A 234 0.89 12.15 -4.50
N GLN A 235 0.10 11.72 -3.51
CA GLN A 235 0.01 12.44 -2.23
C GLN A 235 1.36 12.46 -1.49
N ALA A 236 2.11 11.36 -1.54
CA ALA A 236 3.45 11.31 -0.97
C ALA A 236 4.44 12.23 -1.69
N GLN A 237 4.32 12.40 -3.01
CA GLN A 237 5.13 13.32 -3.80
C GLN A 237 4.91 14.79 -3.35
N GLY A 238 3.67 15.17 -3.03
CA GLY A 238 3.37 16.50 -2.49
C GLY A 238 3.91 16.75 -1.07
N LEU A 239 4.20 15.70 -0.31
CA LEU A 239 4.65 15.74 1.09
C LEU A 239 6.11 15.30 1.28
N GLN A 240 6.93 15.36 0.22
CA GLN A 240 8.31 14.82 0.22
C GLN A 240 9.18 15.31 1.37
N GLN A 241 9.07 16.60 1.75
CA GLN A 241 9.89 17.18 2.82
C GLN A 241 9.58 16.58 4.20
N GLU A 242 8.33 16.15 4.41
CA GLU A 242 7.85 15.66 5.71
C GLU A 242 7.93 14.13 5.85
N LEU A 243 7.93 13.41 4.73
CA LEU A 243 7.91 11.94 4.71
C LEU A 243 9.30 11.30 4.77
N GLY A 244 10.37 12.10 4.74
CA GLY A 244 11.75 11.62 4.76
C GLY A 244 12.01 10.57 3.67
N GLY A 245 12.52 9.40 4.05
CA GLY A 245 12.84 8.31 3.13
C GLY A 245 11.65 7.49 2.60
N LEU A 246 10.43 7.71 3.12
CA LEU A 246 9.27 6.86 2.80
C LEU A 246 8.84 6.98 1.33
N HIS A 247 8.79 8.19 0.77
CA HIS A 247 8.43 8.40 -0.64
C HIS A 247 9.41 7.68 -1.57
N SER A 248 10.72 7.80 -1.33
CA SER A 248 11.76 7.13 -2.11
C SER A 248 11.64 5.60 -2.04
N ALA A 249 11.42 5.06 -0.85
CA ALA A 249 11.25 3.63 -0.66
C ALA A 249 9.99 3.09 -1.37
N LEU A 250 8.87 3.82 -1.28
CA LEU A 250 7.63 3.49 -1.99
C LEU A 250 7.78 3.55 -3.51
N LEU A 251 8.45 4.58 -4.04
CA LEU A 251 8.67 4.73 -5.47
C LEU A 251 9.56 3.61 -6.02
N ARG A 252 10.61 3.22 -5.26
CA ARG A 252 11.44 2.04 -5.58
C ARG A 252 10.59 0.78 -5.69
N LEU A 253 9.77 0.51 -4.68
CA LEU A 253 8.87 -0.67 -4.64
C LEU A 253 7.85 -0.66 -5.78
N LEU A 254 7.35 0.52 -6.15
CA LEU A 254 6.43 0.67 -7.28
C LEU A 254 7.13 0.35 -8.60
N ALA A 255 8.32 0.92 -8.83
CA ALA A 255 9.08 0.72 -10.06
C ALA A 255 9.49 -0.75 -10.25
N THR A 256 9.78 -1.48 -9.17
CA THR A 256 10.15 -2.90 -9.24
C THR A 256 8.95 -3.82 -9.41
N ASN A 257 7.87 -3.61 -8.64
CA ASN A 257 6.76 -4.56 -8.56
C ASN A 257 5.58 -4.20 -9.50
N TYR A 258 5.40 -2.93 -9.85
CA TYR A 258 4.27 -2.41 -10.63
C TYR A 258 4.73 -1.49 -11.77
N PRO A 259 5.57 -1.97 -12.70
CA PRO A 259 6.11 -1.13 -13.78
C PRO A 259 5.02 -0.52 -14.68
N HIS A 260 3.88 -1.19 -14.81
CA HIS A 260 2.70 -0.70 -15.54
C HIS A 260 2.07 0.55 -14.92
N LEU A 261 2.35 0.88 -13.65
CA LEU A 261 1.92 2.12 -13.00
C LEU A 261 2.93 3.26 -13.16
N CYS A 262 4.14 2.96 -13.66
CA CYS A 262 5.26 3.88 -13.84
C CYS A 262 5.45 4.29 -15.31
N ILE A 263 4.41 4.19 -16.14
CA ILE A 263 4.45 4.67 -17.53
C ILE A 263 4.66 6.20 -17.50
N VAL A 264 5.67 6.71 -18.21
CA VAL A 264 6.07 8.12 -18.12
C VAL A 264 4.97 9.06 -18.59
N ASP A 265 4.30 8.73 -19.70
CA ASP A 265 3.21 9.52 -20.28
C ASP A 265 2.06 9.72 -19.28
N ASP A 266 1.90 8.77 -18.37
CA ASP A 266 0.86 8.74 -17.35
C ASP A 266 1.10 9.66 -16.15
N TRP A 267 2.32 10.16 -16.03
CA TRP A 267 2.78 11.06 -14.97
C TRP A 267 3.08 12.46 -15.54
N ILE A 268 3.51 12.55 -16.80
CA ILE A 268 3.84 13.83 -17.45
C ILE A 268 2.61 14.68 -17.75
N CYS A 269 1.43 14.08 -17.96
CA CYS A 269 0.20 14.81 -18.27
C CYS A 269 -0.28 15.76 -17.16
N GLU A 270 0.34 15.70 -15.97
CA GLU A 270 0.00 16.52 -14.81
C GLU A 270 0.93 17.72 -14.63
N GLU A 271 2.03 17.79 -15.37
CA GLU A 271 2.97 18.91 -15.30
C GLU A 271 2.27 20.18 -15.78
N GLU A 272 2.26 21.21 -14.92
CA GLU A 272 1.62 22.49 -15.25
C GLU A 272 2.41 23.20 -16.36
N ILE A 273 1.84 23.24 -17.57
CA ILE A 273 2.50 23.88 -18.72
C ILE A 273 2.46 25.42 -18.57
N THR A 274 1.33 25.99 -18.13
CA THR A 274 1.10 27.45 -18.06
C THR A 274 0.30 27.91 -16.84
N GLY A 275 -0.07 27.01 -15.93
CA GLY A 275 -0.92 27.31 -14.76
C GLY A 275 -2.38 27.69 -15.08
N THR A 276 -2.80 27.62 -16.35
CA THR A 276 -4.12 28.07 -16.81
C THR A 276 -5.27 27.24 -16.23
N ASP A 277 -5.09 25.93 -16.08
CA ASP A 277 -6.14 25.03 -15.56
C ASP A 277 -6.49 25.34 -14.10
N ALA A 278 -5.50 25.62 -13.26
CA ALA A 278 -5.71 26.03 -11.87
C ALA A 278 -6.45 27.38 -11.78
N LEU A 279 -6.16 28.32 -12.68
CA LEU A 279 -6.86 29.60 -12.78
C LEU A 279 -8.32 29.41 -13.20
N LEU A 280 -8.57 28.64 -14.27
CA LEU A 280 -9.92 28.35 -14.76
C LEU A 280 -10.76 27.66 -13.68
N ARG A 281 -10.18 26.70 -12.97
CA ARG A 281 -10.79 26.06 -11.80
C ARG A 281 -11.22 27.09 -10.76
N ARG A 282 -10.34 28.01 -10.36
CA ARG A 282 -10.66 29.06 -9.38
C ARG A 282 -11.73 30.05 -9.86
N MET A 283 -11.75 30.36 -11.15
CA MET A 283 -12.70 31.33 -11.73
C MET A 283 -14.09 30.73 -11.97
N LEU A 284 -14.16 29.48 -12.39
CA LEU A 284 -15.39 28.84 -12.85
C LEU A 284 -16.04 27.95 -11.76
N LEU A 285 -15.27 27.35 -10.85
CA LEU A 285 -15.79 26.60 -9.70
C LEU A 285 -15.95 27.52 -8.49
N THR A 286 -16.85 28.50 -8.61
CA THR A 286 -17.26 29.35 -7.47
C THR A 286 -18.33 28.66 -6.63
N ASN A 287 -18.60 29.15 -5.41
CA ASN A 287 -19.65 28.60 -4.54
C ASN A 287 -21.06 28.61 -5.17
N ASN A 288 -21.27 29.41 -6.22
CA ASN A 288 -22.51 29.50 -6.99
C ASN A 288 -22.53 28.58 -8.23
N ALA A 289 -21.46 27.84 -8.50
CA ALA A 289 -21.41 26.88 -9.60
C ALA A 289 -22.40 25.74 -9.35
N LYS A 290 -23.07 25.28 -10.41
CA LYS A 290 -23.97 24.13 -10.33
C LYS A 290 -23.15 22.87 -10.06
N ASN A 291 -23.32 22.30 -8.87
CA ASN A 291 -22.78 20.98 -8.58
C ASN A 291 -23.59 19.93 -9.31
N HIS A 292 -22.93 19.17 -10.18
CA HIS A 292 -23.54 18.04 -10.85
C HIS A 292 -23.35 16.78 -10.01
N SER A 293 -24.37 15.92 -9.91
CA SER A 293 -24.23 14.62 -9.24
C SER A 293 -23.93 13.52 -10.26
N PRO A 294 -23.33 12.38 -9.85
CA PRO A 294 -23.17 11.23 -10.75
C PRO A 294 -24.50 10.74 -11.34
N LYS A 295 -25.60 10.83 -10.59
CA LYS A 295 -26.95 10.48 -11.07
C LYS A 295 -27.40 11.39 -12.21
N GLN A 296 -27.16 12.70 -12.08
CA GLN A 296 -27.48 13.66 -13.13
C GLN A 296 -26.65 13.41 -14.40
N LEU A 297 -25.38 13.02 -14.25
CA LEU A 297 -24.55 12.63 -15.39
C LEU A 297 -25.09 11.36 -16.06
N GLN A 298 -25.54 10.36 -15.28
CA GLN A 298 -26.13 9.13 -15.81
C GLN A 298 -27.40 9.40 -16.61
N GLU A 299 -28.29 10.26 -16.10
CA GLU A 299 -29.49 10.71 -16.80
C GLU A 299 -29.13 11.43 -18.11
N ALA A 300 -28.13 12.33 -18.08
CA ALA A 300 -27.66 13.02 -19.27
C ALA A 300 -27.07 12.06 -20.33
N PHE A 301 -26.33 11.03 -19.91
CA PHE A 301 -25.83 9.99 -20.83
C PHE A 301 -26.95 9.19 -21.48
N SER A 302 -28.00 8.85 -20.71
CA SER A 302 -29.15 8.11 -21.26
C SER A 302 -29.89 8.86 -22.38
N ALA A 303 -29.83 10.20 -22.36
CA ALA A 303 -30.43 11.06 -23.37
C ALA A 303 -29.53 11.31 -24.60
N VAL A 304 -28.25 10.89 -24.57
CA VAL A 304 -27.26 11.13 -25.65
C VAL A 304 -27.72 10.67 -27.02
N PRO A 305 -28.41 9.52 -27.20
CA PRO A 305 -28.89 9.10 -28.52
C PRO A 305 -29.90 10.08 -29.14
N VAL A 306 -30.55 10.93 -28.33
CA VAL A 306 -31.64 11.84 -28.75
C VAL A 306 -31.21 13.30 -28.72
N SER A 307 -30.40 13.72 -27.74
CA SER A 307 -29.90 15.09 -27.61
C SER A 307 -28.56 15.15 -26.88
N HIS A 308 -27.66 16.01 -27.38
CA HIS A 308 -26.31 16.21 -26.83
C HIS A 308 -26.18 17.46 -25.96
N THR A 309 -27.23 18.30 -25.87
CA THR A 309 -27.14 19.64 -25.25
C THR A 309 -26.99 19.61 -23.74
N GLN A 310 -27.44 18.55 -23.07
CA GLN A 310 -27.38 18.44 -21.61
C GLN A 310 -26.07 17.82 -21.10
N VAL A 311 -25.47 16.90 -21.86
CA VAL A 311 -24.26 16.17 -21.40
C VAL A 311 -23.00 17.03 -21.51
N MET A 312 -22.88 17.86 -22.55
CA MET A 312 -21.65 18.62 -22.80
C MET A 312 -21.31 19.61 -21.67
N PRO A 313 -22.24 20.45 -21.16
CA PRO A 313 -21.94 21.37 -20.07
C PRO A 313 -21.52 20.66 -18.78
N ILE A 314 -22.11 19.49 -18.51
CA ILE A 314 -21.73 18.66 -17.35
C ILE A 314 -20.29 18.16 -17.54
N LEU A 315 -19.95 17.61 -18.71
CA LEU A 315 -18.61 17.13 -18.99
C LEU A 315 -17.56 18.25 -18.93
N GLU A 316 -17.87 19.44 -19.44
CA GLU A 316 -16.98 20.61 -19.33
C GLU A 316 -16.74 21.01 -17.89
N HIS A 317 -17.79 21.06 -17.06
CA HIS A 317 -17.65 21.30 -15.63
C HIS A 317 -16.75 20.25 -14.96
N LEU A 318 -16.92 18.96 -15.29
CA LEU A 318 -16.10 17.89 -14.74
C LEU A 318 -14.61 18.05 -15.08
N THR A 319 -14.26 18.63 -16.23
CA THR A 319 -12.83 18.85 -16.58
C THR A 319 -12.11 19.86 -15.68
N LEU A 320 -12.84 20.62 -14.86
CA LEU A 320 -12.29 21.57 -13.91
C LEU A 320 -12.07 20.96 -12.52
N LEU A 321 -12.59 19.76 -12.26
CA LEU A 321 -12.45 19.08 -10.97
C LEU A 321 -11.05 18.50 -10.79
N SER A 322 -10.63 18.30 -9.53
CA SER A 322 -9.41 17.52 -9.29
C SER A 322 -9.63 16.04 -9.64
N ALA A 323 -8.55 15.33 -9.91
CA ALA A 323 -8.60 13.90 -10.19
C ALA A 323 -9.28 13.09 -9.05
N SER A 324 -9.11 13.52 -7.79
CA SER A 324 -9.78 12.91 -6.62
C SER A 324 -11.30 13.14 -6.62
N GLU A 325 -11.75 14.32 -7.02
CA GLU A 325 -13.18 14.67 -7.10
C GLU A 325 -13.88 13.95 -8.26
N LEU A 326 -13.12 13.46 -9.25
CA LEU A 326 -13.64 12.71 -10.38
C LEU A 326 -13.94 11.24 -10.07
N ILE A 327 -13.40 10.67 -8.99
CA ILE A 327 -13.56 9.25 -8.61
C ILE A 327 -15.04 8.79 -8.63
N PRO A 328 -16.00 9.54 -8.04
CA PRO A 328 -17.40 9.12 -8.02
C PRO A 328 -18.07 9.07 -9.40
N TYR A 329 -17.52 9.76 -10.41
CA TYR A 329 -18.05 9.79 -11.77
C TYR A 329 -17.48 8.68 -12.66
N ALA A 330 -16.42 7.99 -12.24
CA ALA A 330 -15.73 7.01 -13.06
C ALA A 330 -16.64 5.87 -13.52
N GLU A 331 -17.56 5.39 -12.67
CA GLU A 331 -18.51 4.33 -13.02
C GLU A 331 -19.52 4.77 -14.05
N VAL A 332 -20.05 5.98 -13.91
CA VAL A 332 -20.97 6.58 -14.88
C VAL A 332 -20.25 6.85 -16.21
N LEU A 333 -19.02 7.36 -16.18
CA LEU A 333 -18.24 7.63 -17.39
C LEU A 333 -17.92 6.34 -18.16
N THR A 334 -17.47 5.30 -17.47
CA THR A 334 -17.07 4.04 -18.10
C THR A 334 -18.27 3.25 -18.62
N SER A 335 -19.31 3.04 -17.81
CA SER A 335 -20.49 2.25 -18.19
C SER A 335 -21.21 2.77 -19.43
N ASN A 336 -21.17 4.08 -19.68
CA ASN A 336 -21.81 4.70 -20.85
C ASN A 336 -20.89 4.83 -22.08
N MET A 337 -19.62 4.42 -22.01
CA MET A 337 -18.69 4.53 -23.16
C MET A 337 -19.17 3.81 -24.42
N ASN A 338 -19.83 2.65 -24.25
CA ASN A 338 -20.41 1.90 -25.36
C ASN A 338 -21.53 2.66 -26.11
N GLN A 339 -22.25 3.55 -25.42
CA GLN A 339 -23.30 4.38 -26.03
C GLN A 339 -22.70 5.52 -26.87
N LEU A 340 -21.49 5.97 -26.53
CA LEU A 340 -20.76 7.01 -27.26
C LEU A 340 -20.27 6.55 -28.64
N LEU A 341 -20.29 5.24 -28.92
CA LEU A 341 -19.97 4.65 -30.22
C LEU A 341 -21.14 4.71 -31.22
N ASN A 342 -22.30 5.22 -30.82
CA ASN A 342 -23.45 5.38 -31.70
C ASN A 342 -23.24 6.51 -32.72
N SER A 343 -23.88 6.41 -33.88
CA SER A 343 -23.83 7.44 -34.90
C SER A 343 -24.40 8.77 -34.41
N GLY A 344 -23.77 9.88 -34.78
CA GLY A 344 -24.26 11.24 -34.47
C GLY A 344 -23.62 11.91 -33.25
N VAL A 345 -22.83 11.18 -32.46
CA VAL A 345 -22.15 11.75 -31.28
C VAL A 345 -21.05 12.77 -31.71
N PRO A 346 -21.11 14.02 -31.23
CA PRO A 346 -20.11 15.04 -31.53
C PRO A 346 -18.69 14.66 -31.09
N ARG A 347 -17.70 15.00 -31.92
CA ARG A 347 -16.27 14.79 -31.62
C ARG A 347 -15.83 15.40 -30.30
N ARG A 348 -16.36 16.57 -29.94
CA ARG A 348 -16.04 17.28 -28.69
C ARG A 348 -16.34 16.44 -27.45
N ILE A 349 -17.48 15.75 -27.41
CA ILE A 349 -17.86 14.88 -26.29
C ILE A 349 -16.83 13.76 -26.12
N LEU A 350 -16.46 13.09 -27.21
CA LEU A 350 -15.49 12.01 -27.20
C LEU A 350 -14.11 12.47 -26.71
N GLN A 351 -13.67 13.66 -27.14
CA GLN A 351 -12.42 14.28 -26.69
C GLN A 351 -12.45 14.62 -25.20
N THR A 352 -13.56 15.17 -24.71
CA THR A 352 -13.71 15.50 -23.29
C THR A 352 -13.75 14.24 -22.43
N VAL A 353 -14.45 13.19 -22.87
CA VAL A 353 -14.44 11.88 -22.18
C VAL A 353 -13.04 11.28 -22.14
N ASN A 354 -12.27 11.36 -23.24
CA ASN A 354 -10.87 10.94 -23.24
C ASN A 354 -10.02 11.72 -22.23
N LYS A 355 -10.15 13.06 -22.21
CA LYS A 355 -9.44 13.90 -21.23
C LYS A 355 -9.78 13.50 -19.79
N LEU A 356 -11.07 13.32 -19.48
CA LEU A 356 -11.51 12.89 -18.15
C LEU A 356 -10.99 11.49 -17.78
N TRP A 357 -10.97 10.57 -18.73
CA TRP A 357 -10.42 9.23 -18.52
C TRP A 357 -8.92 9.28 -18.22
N MET A 358 -8.15 10.07 -18.97
CA MET A 358 -6.71 10.26 -18.72
C MET A 358 -6.45 10.87 -17.33
N VAL A 359 -7.24 11.86 -16.89
CA VAL A 359 -7.13 12.42 -15.53
C VAL A 359 -7.49 11.38 -14.45
N LEU A 360 -8.51 10.56 -14.67
CA LEU A 360 -8.84 9.45 -13.75
C LEU A 360 -7.75 8.38 -13.70
N ASN A 361 -7.06 8.16 -14.83
CA ASN A 361 -5.98 7.20 -14.95
C ASN A 361 -4.76 7.55 -14.07
N THR A 362 -4.65 8.80 -13.62
CA THR A 362 -3.58 9.20 -12.71
C THR A 362 -3.85 8.88 -11.25
N VAL A 363 -5.06 8.45 -10.90
CA VAL A 363 -5.49 8.18 -9.51
C VAL A 363 -5.73 6.69 -9.27
N MET A 364 -6.56 6.05 -10.11
CA MET A 364 -6.98 4.65 -9.94
C MET A 364 -6.93 3.85 -11.25
N PRO A 365 -5.77 3.76 -11.91
CA PRO A 365 -5.64 3.17 -13.26
C PRO A 365 -6.16 1.74 -13.34
N ARG A 366 -5.79 0.84 -12.40
CA ARG A 366 -6.16 -0.58 -12.45
C ARG A 366 -7.68 -0.79 -12.45
N ARG A 367 -8.37 -0.20 -11.47
CA ARG A 367 -9.84 -0.22 -11.38
C ARG A 367 -10.47 0.42 -12.62
N LEU A 368 -9.95 1.55 -13.08
CA LEU A 368 -10.45 2.24 -14.26
C LEU A 368 -10.36 1.36 -15.51
N TRP A 369 -9.22 0.69 -15.74
CA TRP A 369 -8.99 -0.19 -16.87
C TRP A 369 -9.97 -1.37 -16.87
N VAL A 370 -10.15 -2.03 -15.72
CA VAL A 370 -11.12 -3.13 -15.56
C VAL A 370 -12.54 -2.65 -15.88
N MET A 371 -12.93 -1.47 -15.39
CA MET A 371 -14.25 -0.90 -15.66
C MET A 371 -14.43 -0.60 -17.16
N THR A 372 -13.41 -0.02 -17.80
CA THR A 372 -13.44 0.31 -19.23
C THR A 372 -13.48 -0.93 -20.12
N VAL A 373 -12.66 -1.96 -19.85
CA VAL A 373 -12.68 -3.21 -20.63
C VAL A 373 -14.02 -3.91 -20.54
N ASN A 374 -14.60 -3.98 -19.33
CA ASN A 374 -15.93 -4.54 -19.13
C ASN A 374 -17.04 -3.71 -19.79
N ALA A 375 -16.87 -2.39 -19.84
CA ALA A 375 -17.83 -1.51 -20.49
C ALA A 375 -17.77 -1.54 -22.02
N LEU A 376 -16.62 -1.84 -22.64
CA LEU A 376 -16.41 -1.84 -24.10
C LEU A 376 -16.62 -3.21 -24.76
N GLN A 377 -17.26 -4.16 -24.07
CA GLN A 377 -17.53 -5.47 -24.63
C GLN A 377 -18.54 -5.40 -25.81
N PRO A 378 -18.40 -6.27 -26.83
CA PRO A 378 -19.37 -6.36 -27.92
C PRO A 378 -20.78 -6.68 -27.41
N SER A 379 -21.78 -5.89 -27.82
CA SER A 379 -23.19 -6.07 -27.44
C SER A 379 -23.89 -7.15 -28.28
N ILE A 380 -23.26 -8.31 -28.45
CA ILE A 380 -23.85 -9.42 -29.22
C ILE A 380 -24.72 -10.24 -28.27
N LYS A 381 -26.03 -10.36 -28.59
CA LYS A 381 -27.06 -11.05 -27.79
C LYS A 381 -26.73 -12.49 -27.36
N PHE A 382 -25.69 -13.11 -27.92
CA PHE A 382 -25.32 -14.51 -27.72
C PHE A 382 -24.00 -14.73 -26.98
N VAL A 383 -23.19 -13.68 -26.75
CA VAL A 383 -21.95 -13.81 -25.97
C VAL A 383 -22.30 -13.51 -24.51
N ARG A 384 -22.17 -14.52 -23.66
CA ARG A 384 -22.29 -14.38 -22.20
C ARG A 384 -21.34 -13.25 -21.78
N GLN A 385 -21.87 -12.12 -21.31
CA GLN A 385 -21.06 -11.01 -20.81
C GLN A 385 -20.22 -11.53 -19.63
N GLN A 386 -18.96 -11.86 -19.92
CA GLN A 386 -18.03 -12.33 -18.91
C GLN A 386 -17.44 -11.09 -18.26
N LYS A 387 -17.67 -10.92 -16.95
CA LYS A 387 -17.03 -9.85 -16.20
C LYS A 387 -15.56 -10.21 -16.00
N TYR A 388 -14.68 -9.54 -16.73
CA TYR A 388 -13.24 -9.72 -16.59
C TYR A 388 -12.76 -9.07 -15.30
N THR A 389 -11.89 -9.78 -14.60
CA THR A 389 -11.17 -9.31 -13.42
C THR A 389 -9.78 -8.80 -13.81
N GLN A 390 -9.11 -8.11 -12.89
CA GLN A 390 -7.73 -7.69 -13.09
C GLN A 390 -6.80 -8.87 -13.41
N ASN A 391 -7.03 -10.04 -12.81
CA ASN A 391 -6.21 -11.22 -13.04
C ASN A 391 -6.37 -11.76 -14.47
N ASP A 392 -7.60 -11.80 -14.99
CA ASP A 392 -7.87 -12.26 -16.35
C ASP A 392 -7.13 -11.39 -17.39
N LEU A 393 -7.15 -10.07 -17.18
CA LEU A 393 -6.51 -9.08 -18.06
C LEU A 393 -4.98 -9.05 -17.93
N MET A 394 -4.45 -9.41 -16.77
CA MET A 394 -2.99 -9.57 -16.57
C MET A 394 -2.47 -10.85 -17.24
N ILE A 395 -3.27 -11.91 -17.28
CA ILE A 395 -2.92 -13.18 -17.93
C ILE A 395 -3.01 -13.06 -19.46
N ASP A 396 -4.11 -12.50 -19.98
CA ASP A 396 -4.31 -12.27 -21.42
C ASP A 396 -4.61 -10.79 -21.72
N PRO A 397 -3.58 -9.94 -21.91
CA PRO A 397 -3.74 -8.54 -22.29
C PRO A 397 -4.49 -8.33 -23.61
N LEU A 398 -4.53 -9.33 -24.50
CA LEU A 398 -5.19 -9.21 -25.80
C LEU A 398 -6.71 -9.15 -25.68
N ILE A 399 -7.28 -9.48 -24.51
CA ILE A 399 -8.71 -9.27 -24.22
C ILE A 399 -9.12 -7.82 -24.48
N VAL A 400 -8.23 -6.84 -24.22
CA VAL A 400 -8.49 -5.41 -24.48
C VAL A 400 -8.82 -5.13 -25.96
N LEU A 401 -8.23 -5.89 -26.87
CA LEU A 401 -8.45 -5.77 -28.32
C LEU A 401 -9.71 -6.50 -28.82
N ARG A 402 -10.32 -7.35 -27.97
CA ARG A 402 -11.58 -8.06 -28.28
C ARG A 402 -12.82 -7.20 -27.93
N CYS A 403 -12.67 -5.87 -27.91
CA CYS A 403 -13.74 -4.91 -27.66
C CYS A 403 -14.68 -4.76 -28.87
N ASP A 404 -15.75 -3.98 -28.71
CA ASP A 404 -16.65 -3.61 -29.82
C ASP A 404 -15.87 -3.02 -31.00
N GLN A 405 -16.00 -3.61 -32.18
CA GLN A 405 -15.23 -3.22 -33.38
C GLN A 405 -15.43 -1.75 -33.79
N ARG A 406 -16.52 -1.11 -33.35
CA ARG A 406 -16.75 0.33 -33.58
C ARG A 406 -15.68 1.21 -32.92
N VAL A 407 -15.03 0.73 -31.86
CA VAL A 407 -13.91 1.43 -31.20
C VAL A 407 -12.76 1.69 -32.19
N HIS A 408 -12.49 0.76 -33.12
CA HIS A 408 -11.44 0.91 -34.14
C HIS A 408 -11.68 2.05 -35.15
N ARG A 409 -12.86 2.69 -35.11
CA ARG A 409 -13.20 3.87 -35.91
C ARG A 409 -13.38 5.13 -35.07
N CYS A 410 -13.16 5.04 -33.76
CA CYS A 410 -13.31 6.13 -32.83
C CYS A 410 -11.95 6.46 -32.17
N PRO A 411 -11.18 7.43 -32.71
CA PRO A 411 -9.83 7.70 -32.24
C PRO A 411 -9.68 7.91 -30.71
N PRO A 412 -10.56 8.64 -30.00
CA PRO A 412 -10.40 8.87 -28.57
C PRO A 412 -10.61 7.59 -27.75
N LEU A 413 -11.52 6.70 -28.17
CA LEU A 413 -11.68 5.40 -27.49
C LEU A 413 -10.56 4.42 -27.89
N MET A 414 -10.10 4.48 -29.15
CA MET A 414 -8.95 3.69 -29.59
C MET A 414 -7.69 4.05 -28.79
N ASP A 415 -7.45 5.34 -28.56
CA ASP A 415 -6.36 5.86 -27.71
C ASP A 415 -6.43 5.26 -26.29
N ILE A 416 -7.59 5.32 -25.64
CA ILE A 416 -7.85 4.67 -24.35
C ILE A 416 -7.52 3.16 -24.41
N THR A 417 -7.98 2.45 -25.44
CA THR A 417 -7.71 1.00 -25.56
C THR A 417 -6.23 0.67 -25.75
N LEU A 418 -5.50 1.47 -26.52
CA LEU A 418 -4.06 1.28 -26.73
C LEU A 418 -3.29 1.58 -25.44
N HIS A 419 -3.72 2.60 -24.69
CA HIS A 419 -3.15 2.94 -23.40
C HIS A 419 -3.31 1.80 -22.38
N MET A 420 -4.53 1.25 -22.27
CA MET A 420 -4.80 0.07 -21.45
C MET A 420 -4.00 -1.15 -21.91
N LEU A 421 -3.90 -1.39 -23.21
CA LEU A 421 -3.13 -2.50 -23.76
C LEU A 421 -1.66 -2.40 -23.36
N ASN A 422 -1.04 -1.22 -23.51
CA ASN A 422 0.34 -0.99 -23.08
C ASN A 422 0.51 -1.27 -21.57
N GLY A 423 -0.40 -0.74 -20.75
CA GLY A 423 -0.45 -1.01 -19.31
C GLY A 423 -0.54 -2.50 -18.97
N TYR A 424 -1.45 -3.24 -19.60
CA TYR A 424 -1.62 -4.67 -19.34
C TYR A 424 -0.48 -5.52 -19.90
N LEU A 425 0.15 -5.15 -21.01
CA LEU A 425 1.36 -5.82 -21.50
C LEU A 425 2.52 -5.70 -20.48
N LEU A 426 2.71 -4.51 -19.90
CA LEU A 426 3.69 -4.32 -18.82
C LEU A 426 3.30 -5.07 -17.54
N ALA A 427 2.01 -5.10 -17.20
CA ALA A 427 1.51 -5.82 -16.04
C ALA A 427 1.68 -7.34 -16.19
N SER A 428 1.42 -7.86 -17.39
CA SER A 428 1.61 -9.28 -17.73
C SER A 428 3.08 -9.69 -17.66
N LYS A 429 3.99 -8.87 -18.19
CA LYS A 429 5.45 -9.07 -18.07
C LYS A 429 5.91 -9.16 -16.61
N ALA A 430 5.42 -8.24 -15.77
CA ALA A 430 5.74 -8.24 -14.34
C ALA A 430 5.14 -9.47 -13.63
N TYR A 431 3.88 -9.80 -13.94
CA TYR A 431 3.18 -10.96 -13.41
C TYR A 431 3.90 -12.27 -13.73
N LEU A 432 4.26 -12.51 -15.00
CA LEU A 432 4.99 -13.70 -15.40
C LEU A 432 6.37 -13.77 -14.73
N SER A 433 7.05 -12.63 -14.58
CA SER A 433 8.36 -12.57 -13.90
C SER A 433 8.25 -12.92 -12.41
N ALA A 434 7.18 -12.50 -11.73
CA ALA A 434 6.90 -12.88 -10.34
C ALA A 434 6.48 -14.36 -10.25
N HIS A 435 5.57 -14.80 -11.12
CA HIS A 435 5.07 -16.17 -11.16
C HIS A 435 6.19 -17.20 -11.43
N LEU A 436 7.15 -16.88 -12.29
CA LEU A 436 8.32 -17.74 -12.51
C LEU A 436 9.15 -17.90 -11.23
N LYS A 437 9.38 -16.83 -10.46
CA LYS A 437 10.12 -16.90 -9.20
C LYS A 437 9.39 -17.74 -8.15
N GLU A 438 8.07 -17.72 -8.15
CA GLU A 438 7.24 -18.55 -7.26
C GLU A 438 7.21 -20.03 -7.70
N THR A 439 7.17 -20.30 -9.02
CA THR A 439 6.94 -21.64 -9.58
C THR A 439 8.21 -22.43 -9.81
N ALA A 440 9.35 -21.78 -10.10
CA ALA A 440 10.64 -22.44 -10.39
C ALA A 440 11.06 -23.46 -9.32
N GLU A 441 10.51 -23.37 -8.12
CA GLU A 441 10.91 -24.19 -6.96
C GLU A 441 9.86 -25.20 -6.49
N GLN A 442 8.64 -25.22 -7.04
CA GLN A 442 7.68 -26.30 -6.75
C GLN A 442 8.07 -27.64 -7.41
N ASP A 443 8.85 -27.59 -8.50
CA ASP A 443 9.23 -28.76 -9.30
C ASP A 443 10.59 -29.37 -8.93
N ARG A 444 11.21 -29.01 -7.79
CA ARG A 444 12.34 -29.79 -7.23
C ARG A 444 11.80 -30.85 -6.27
N PRO A 445 11.51 -32.09 -6.71
CA PRO A 445 11.27 -33.18 -5.78
C PRO A 445 12.53 -33.39 -4.96
N SER A 446 12.34 -33.72 -3.69
CA SER A 446 13.38 -33.99 -2.70
C SER A 446 14.28 -35.16 -3.12
N GLN A 447 15.29 -34.89 -3.96
CA GLN A 447 16.37 -35.85 -4.22
C GLN A 447 17.38 -35.77 -3.07
N ASN A 448 17.03 -36.38 -1.95
CA ASN A 448 18.05 -36.98 -1.08
C ASN A 448 18.24 -38.43 -1.54
N ASN A 449 19.51 -38.77 -1.79
CA ASN A 449 20.07 -40.08 -2.15
C ASN A 449 20.11 -40.42 -3.64
N THR A 450 21.15 -39.98 -4.35
CA THR A 450 22.20 -40.90 -4.85
C THR A 450 23.41 -40.14 -5.38
N ILE A 451 24.57 -40.78 -5.21
CA ILE A 451 25.91 -40.32 -5.54
C ILE A 451 26.08 -40.17 -7.07
N GLY A 452 26.72 -39.07 -7.48
CA GLY A 452 27.56 -39.03 -8.69
C GLY A 452 26.91 -38.55 -9.97
N LEU A 453 27.07 -37.26 -10.28
CA LEU A 453 27.58 -36.75 -11.57
C LEU A 453 27.65 -35.21 -11.50
N VAL A 454 28.88 -34.71 -11.55
CA VAL A 454 29.18 -33.29 -11.74
C VAL A 454 28.82 -32.93 -13.19
N GLY A 455 27.78 -32.13 -13.37
CA GLY A 455 27.45 -31.52 -14.66
C GLY A 455 25.94 -31.34 -14.90
N GLN A 456 25.52 -30.08 -15.00
CA GLN A 456 24.21 -29.60 -15.48
C GLN A 456 23.01 -29.70 -14.50
N THR A 457 22.86 -28.68 -13.65
CA THR A 457 21.61 -28.41 -12.91
C THR A 457 20.96 -27.06 -13.23
N ASP A 458 21.43 -26.35 -14.27
CA ASP A 458 20.91 -25.03 -14.68
C ASP A 458 19.92 -25.11 -15.87
N GLY A 459 19.70 -26.29 -16.46
CA GLY A 459 18.84 -26.48 -17.63
C GLY A 459 17.37 -26.04 -17.49
N PRO A 460 16.62 -26.44 -16.45
CA PRO A 460 15.17 -26.22 -16.42
C PRO A 460 14.75 -24.76 -16.12
N GLU A 461 15.57 -23.99 -15.39
CA GLU A 461 15.30 -22.56 -15.15
C GLU A 461 15.56 -21.73 -16.41
N VAL A 462 16.66 -22.01 -17.12
CA VAL A 462 17.00 -21.37 -18.40
C VAL A 462 15.91 -21.65 -19.45
N THR A 463 15.38 -22.88 -19.53
CA THR A 463 14.28 -23.20 -20.45
C THR A 463 12.98 -22.47 -20.11
N ARG A 464 12.65 -22.28 -18.82
CA ARG A 464 11.44 -21.53 -18.41
C ARG A 464 11.57 -20.04 -18.69
N GLU A 465 12.75 -19.47 -18.44
CA GLU A 465 13.05 -18.08 -18.77
C GLU A 465 12.97 -17.85 -20.28
N GLU A 466 13.49 -18.77 -21.10
CA GLU A 466 13.35 -18.75 -22.57
C GLU A 466 11.89 -18.87 -23.02
N LEU A 467 11.11 -19.80 -22.45
CA LEU A 467 9.68 -19.94 -22.76
C LEU A 467 8.88 -18.68 -22.38
N LYS A 468 9.18 -18.05 -21.23
CA LYS A 468 8.61 -16.76 -20.85
C LYS A 468 8.95 -15.69 -21.89
N ASN A 469 10.22 -15.60 -22.28
CA ASN A 469 10.66 -14.60 -23.26
C ASN A 469 10.01 -14.83 -24.63
N ALA A 470 9.84 -16.08 -25.05
CA ALA A 470 9.14 -16.44 -26.28
C ALA A 470 7.63 -16.17 -26.23
N LEU A 471 6.99 -16.30 -25.06
CA LEU A 471 5.58 -15.94 -24.86
C LEU A 471 5.37 -14.41 -24.89
N LEU A 472 6.37 -13.64 -24.47
CA LEU A 472 6.34 -12.19 -24.41
C LEU A 472 6.75 -11.49 -25.72
N ALA A 473 7.50 -12.19 -26.58
CA ALA A 473 7.95 -11.73 -27.89
C ALA A 473 6.84 -11.91 -28.92
#